data_AF-W2TMT9-F1
#
_entry.id   AF-W2TMT9-F1
#
_cell.length_a   1.000
_cell.length_b   1.000
_cell.length_c   1.000
_cell.angle_alpha   90.00
_cell.angle_beta   90.00
_cell.angle_gamma   90.00
#
_symmetry.space_group_name_H-M   'P 1'
#
loop_
_entity.id
_entity.type
_entity.pdbx_description
1 polymer ?
#
loop_
_entity_poly.entity_id
_entity_poly.type
_entity_poly.pdbx_seq_one_letter_code
_entity_poly.pdbx_strand_id
1 'polypeptide(L)'
;MHELMHVIGLHHEHSRYDRDNFVKVHYENIKKDEWYNFEKVNADKFTTHGVPYDYMSIMHYKKDTFARPGKISIETLNPSYQ
;
A
#
# COMPACT_ATOMS: atom_id res chain seq x y z
N MET A 1 12.36 -12.23 0.01
CA MET A 1 11.22 -12.59 0.88
C MET A 1 9.89 -12.02 0.41
N HIS A 2 9.80 -10.80 -0.13
CA HIS A 2 8.54 -10.20 -0.64
C HIS A 2 7.72 -11.12 -1.56
N GLU A 3 8.34 -11.66 -2.62
CA GLU A 3 7.64 -12.58 -3.53
C GLU A 3 7.20 -13.88 -2.87
N LEU A 4 7.95 -14.38 -1.89
CA LEU A 4 7.53 -15.57 -1.13
C LEU A 4 6.29 -15.29 -0.28
N MET A 5 6.18 -14.07 0.26
CA MET A 5 4.98 -13.65 1.01
C MET A 5 3.74 -13.61 0.11
N HIS A 6 3.89 -13.16 -1.15
CA HIS A 6 2.82 -13.29 -2.14
C HIS A 6 2.43 -14.76 -2.41
N VAL A 7 3.42 -15.67 -2.53
CA VAL A 7 3.17 -17.11 -2.74
C VAL A 7 2.35 -17.72 -1.60
N ILE A 8 2.57 -17.30 -0.35
CA ILE A 8 1.79 -17.78 0.80
C ILE A 8 0.47 -17.01 1.03
N GLY A 9 0.11 -16.12 0.10
CA GLY A 9 -1.21 -15.48 0.07
C GLY A 9 -1.28 -14.08 0.70
N LEU A 10 -0.15 -13.46 1.05
CA LEU A 10 -0.15 -12.06 1.53
C LEU A 10 -0.22 -11.09 0.35
N HIS A 11 -1.12 -10.12 0.47
CA HIS A 11 -1.17 -8.96 -0.44
C HIS A 11 -0.29 -7.83 0.09
N HIS A 12 -0.11 -6.79 -0.73
CA HIS A 12 0.57 -5.58 -0.26
C HIS A 12 -0.17 -4.95 0.91
N GLU A 13 0.58 -4.43 1.89
CA GLU A 13 0.00 -3.81 3.08
C GLU A 13 -0.82 -2.57 2.68
N HIS A 14 -0.35 -1.79 1.70
CA HIS A 14 -1.08 -0.65 1.14
C HIS A 14 -2.28 -1.05 0.28
N SER A 15 -2.53 -2.33 0.06
CA SER A 15 -3.75 -2.80 -0.61
C SER A 15 -4.85 -3.18 0.38
N ARG A 16 -4.63 -3.10 1.70
CA ARG A 16 -5.69 -3.39 2.67
C ARG A 16 -6.95 -2.53 2.44
N TYR A 17 -8.12 -3.11 2.72
CA TYR A 17 -9.40 -2.43 2.56
C TYR A 17 -9.53 -1.19 3.47
N ASP A 18 -8.85 -1.19 4.63
CA ASP A 18 -8.84 -0.14 5.64
C ASP A 18 -7.65 0.84 5.52
N ARG A 19 -6.83 0.71 4.47
CA ARG A 19 -5.58 1.50 4.32
C ARG A 19 -5.78 3.01 4.44
N ASP A 20 -6.94 3.53 4.03
CA ASP A 20 -7.17 4.97 3.90
C ASP A 20 -7.25 5.65 5.29
N ASN A 21 -7.28 4.86 6.37
CA ASN A 21 -7.11 5.31 7.75
C ASN A 21 -5.64 5.53 8.15
N PHE A 22 -4.68 5.06 7.34
CA PHE A 22 -3.26 5.00 7.65
C PHE A 22 -2.39 5.68 6.60
N VAL A 23 -2.79 5.62 5.34
CA VAL A 23 -2.04 6.16 4.21
C VAL A 23 -2.95 6.90 3.24
N LYS A 24 -2.36 7.85 2.51
CA LYS A 24 -2.99 8.56 1.40
C LYS A 24 -2.26 8.22 0.10
N VAL A 25 -3.01 7.81 -0.92
CA VAL A 25 -2.47 7.58 -2.27
C VAL A 25 -2.66 8.83 -3.11
N HIS A 26 -1.58 9.34 -3.68
CA HIS A 26 -1.54 10.50 -4.57
C HIS A 26 -1.66 10.08 -6.03
N TYR A 27 -2.86 9.68 -6.45
CA TYR A 27 -3.13 9.23 -7.82
C TYR A 27 -2.74 10.25 -8.90
N GLU A 28 -2.78 11.54 -8.58
CA GLU A 28 -2.32 12.64 -9.44
C GLU A 28 -0.82 12.55 -9.79
N ASN A 29 -0.03 11.96 -8.89
CA ASN A 29 1.42 11.78 -9.06
C ASN A 29 1.78 10.46 -9.75
N ILE A 30 0.81 9.57 -9.98
CA ILE A 30 0.99 8.24 -10.57
C ILE A 30 0.49 8.27 -12.01
N LYS A 31 1.13 7.52 -12.91
CA LYS A 31 0.62 7.37 -14.28
C LYS A 31 -0.66 6.52 -14.26
N LYS A 32 -1.64 6.83 -15.11
CA LYS A 32 -2.97 6.17 -15.09
C LYS A 32 -2.89 4.66 -15.31
N ASP A 33 -1.95 4.22 -16.13
CA ASP A 33 -1.66 2.81 -16.38
C ASP A 33 -1.11 2.07 -15.16
N GLU A 34 -0.59 2.79 -14.15
CA GLU A 34 -0.06 2.19 -12.91
C GLU A 34 -1.05 2.24 -11.73
N TRP A 35 -2.25 2.81 -11.91
CA TRP A 35 -3.23 2.98 -10.82
C TRP A 35 -3.70 1.64 -10.22
N TYR A 36 -3.70 0.56 -11.03
CA TYR A 36 -4.11 -0.76 -10.59
C TYR A 36 -3.21 -1.32 -9.48
N ASN A 37 -1.93 -0.93 -9.42
CA ASN A 37 -1.01 -1.34 -8.35
C ASN A 37 -1.38 -0.77 -6.97
N PHE A 38 -2.30 0.20 -6.93
CA PHE A 38 -2.81 0.82 -5.72
C PHE A 38 -4.29 0.49 -5.50
N GLU A 39 -4.82 -0.57 -6.10
CA GLU A 39 -6.17 -1.02 -5.78
C GLU A 39 -6.24 -1.63 -4.38
N LYS A 40 -7.38 -1.42 -3.70
CA LYS A 40 -7.67 -2.07 -2.42
C LYS A 40 -8.23 -3.46 -2.67
N VAL A 41 -7.85 -4.41 -1.83
CA VAL A 41 -8.50 -5.71 -1.78
C VAL A 41 -9.91 -5.57 -1.20
N ASN A 42 -10.81 -6.46 -1.61
CA ASN A 42 -12.19 -6.46 -1.15
C ASN A 42 -12.29 -6.99 0.30
N ALA A 43 -12.94 -6.25 1.20
CA ALA A 43 -13.16 -6.63 2.59
C ALA A 43 -13.93 -7.94 2.78
N ASP A 44 -14.75 -8.37 1.81
CA ASP A 44 -15.48 -9.64 1.86
C ASP A 44 -14.58 -10.86 1.62
N LYS A 45 -13.42 -10.65 0.98
CA LYS A 45 -12.49 -11.72 0.58
C LYS A 45 -11.21 -11.73 1.42
N PHE A 46 -10.91 -10.61 2.10
CA PHE A 46 -9.65 -10.41 2.81
C PHE A 46 -9.90 -9.87 4.20
N THR A 47 -9.19 -10.43 5.17
CA THR A 47 -9.23 -10.01 6.56
C THR A 47 -7.87 -9.49 7.00
N THR A 48 -7.87 -8.57 7.96
CA THR A 48 -6.65 -8.10 8.63
C THR A 48 -6.19 -9.05 9.72
N HIS A 49 -6.98 -10.09 10.02
CA HIS A 49 -6.79 -11.00 11.15
C HIS A 49 -6.66 -10.27 12.51
N GLY A 50 -7.18 -9.04 12.62
CA GLY A 50 -7.03 -8.19 13.80
C GLY A 50 -5.63 -7.61 13.98
N VAL A 51 -4.73 -7.75 12.99
CA VAL A 51 -3.37 -7.23 13.04
C VAL A 51 -3.39 -5.72 12.69
N PRO A 52 -2.72 -4.87 13.49
CA PRO A 52 -2.55 -3.45 13.17
C PRO A 52 -1.89 -3.22 11.80
N TYR A 53 -2.09 -2.05 11.22
CA TYR A 53 -1.40 -1.66 9.99
C TYR A 53 0.10 -1.48 10.23
N ASP A 54 0.93 -2.14 9.42
CA ASP A 54 2.39 -2.12 9.56
C ASP A 54 3.05 -1.28 8.45
N TYR A 55 3.38 -0.03 8.78
CA TYR A 55 4.09 0.89 7.88
C TYR A 55 5.46 0.38 7.42
N MET A 56 6.09 -0.51 8.20
CA MET A 56 7.43 -1.06 7.92
C MET A 56 7.35 -2.50 7.36
N SER A 57 6.14 -2.98 7.04
CA SER A 57 5.94 -4.29 6.46
C SER A 57 6.78 -4.45 5.21
N ILE A 58 7.40 -5.63 5.04
CA ILE A 58 8.10 -5.98 3.81
C ILE A 58 7.15 -5.96 2.59
N MET A 59 5.83 -6.00 2.83
CA MET A 59 4.78 -5.93 1.81
C MET A 59 4.26 -4.51 1.57
N HIS A 60 4.77 -3.50 2.26
CA HIS A 60 4.37 -2.11 2.05
C HIS A 60 5.21 -1.47 0.94
N TYR A 61 4.56 -0.75 0.03
CA TYR A 61 5.29 0.05 -0.97
C TYR A 61 6.05 1.22 -0.34
N LYS A 62 7.18 1.58 -0.96
CA LYS A 62 7.91 2.81 -0.63
C LYS A 62 7.14 4.02 -1.15
N LYS A 63 7.36 5.19 -0.54
CA LYS A 63 6.64 6.43 -0.84
C LYS A 63 6.65 6.89 -2.29
N ASP A 64 7.68 6.53 -3.07
CA ASP A 64 7.90 6.96 -4.45
C ASP A 64 7.65 5.85 -5.48
N THR A 65 7.18 4.68 -5.04
CA THR A 65 6.90 3.53 -5.90
C THR A 65 5.88 3.92 -6.98
N PHE A 66 6.18 3.73 -8.27
CA PHE A 66 5.36 4.16 -9.42
C PHE A 66 5.03 5.68 -9.51
N ALA A 67 5.63 6.52 -8.66
CA ALA A 67 5.45 7.95 -8.74
C ALA A 67 6.20 8.55 -9.93
N ARG A 68 5.71 9.69 -10.44
CA ARG A 68 6.47 10.53 -11.37
C ARG A 68 7.77 11.02 -10.70
N PRO A 69 8.84 11.28 -11.48
CA PRO A 69 10.11 11.73 -10.92
C PRO A 69 9.97 12.92 -9.96
N GLY A 70 10.54 12.80 -8.76
CA GLY A 70 10.48 13.83 -7.72
C GLY A 70 9.13 13.98 -7.01
N LYS A 71 8.21 13.03 -7.18
CA LYS A 71 6.91 12.98 -6.50
C LYS A 71 6.82 11.76 -5.59
N ILE A 72 5.81 11.77 -4.71
CA ILE A 72 5.41 10.62 -3.90
C ILE A 72 4.07 10.08 -4.42
N SER A 73 3.91 8.77 -4.40
CA SER A 73 2.68 8.04 -4.73
C SER A 73 1.87 7.68 -3.49
N ILE A 74 2.53 7.45 -2.36
CA ILE A 74 1.90 7.07 -1.10
C ILE A 74 2.53 7.82 0.08
N GLU A 75 1.70 8.41 0.92
CA GLU A 75 2.06 9.17 2.11
C GLU A 75 1.45 8.51 3.35
N THR A 76 2.22 8.38 4.43
CA THR A 76 1.70 7.93 5.73
C THR A 76 1.03 9.09 6.46
N LEU A 77 -0.17 8.85 7.00
CA LEU A 77 -0.90 9.85 7.78
C LEU A 77 -0.29 10.08 9.16
N ASN A 78 0.52 9.13 9.65
CA ASN A 78 1.32 9.30 10.86
C ASN A 78 2.71 9.88 10.50
N PRO A 79 3.02 11.12 10.90
CA PRO A 79 4.28 11.79 10.54
C PRO A 79 5.54 11.08 11.04
N SER A 80 5.43 10.19 12.03
CA SER A 80 6.55 9.41 12.55
C SER A 80 7.07 8.34 11.57
N TYR A 81 6.38 8.11 10.44
CA TYR A 81 6.66 7.01 9.50
C TYR A 81 6.75 7.46 8.02
N GLN A 82 7.46 8.55 7.70
CA GLN A 82 7.60 9.12 6.33
C GLN A 82 8.85 8.71 5.53
#